data_AF-A0A329S6Q8-F1
#
_entry.id   AF-A0A329S6Q8-F1
#
_cell.length_a   1.000
_cell.length_b   1.000
_cell.length_c   1.000
_cell.angle_alpha   90.00
_cell.angle_beta   90.00
_cell.angle_gamma   90.00
#
_symmetry.space_group_name_H-M   'P 1'
#
loop_
_entity.id
_entity.type
_entity.pdbx_description
1 polymer ?
#
loop_
_entity_poly.entity_id
_entity_poly.type
_entity_poly.pdbx_seq_one_letter_code
_entity_poly.pdbx_strand_id
1 'polypeptide(L)'
;MSSVHDAAEAQKTLGNEEFNEKNFDKAIECYSEAIRLDSDNFVYYSNRSAAYGAVDKWELAEKDAQECVKRNPKFAKGYHRLANAQQQLGRKKEAVETLKTAQSTAMDPDKVPGIKKLLRQLNQELAPKSAASNHGGGRQVPMHIAKELQELQPQFQKIQRELEQIEAKLAAYTRQKKRLALVEREVADLPEGTKTYRSIGKMFLQTDREENAATIQSDEKHVDEQVSSLEARKNYLNRQKQSVQDNITELLAQCT
;
A
#
# COMPACT_ATOMS: atom_id res chain seq x y z
N MET A 1 11.79 -40.12 19.08
CA MET A 1 11.61 -38.66 19.03
C MET A 1 12.56 -37.97 18.03
N SER A 2 13.74 -38.52 17.68
CA SER A 2 14.65 -37.92 16.68
C SER A 2 14.06 -37.81 15.26
N SER A 3 13.42 -38.86 14.74
CA SER A 3 13.14 -38.92 13.29
C SER A 3 12.06 -37.95 12.78
N VAL A 4 11.16 -37.46 13.65
CA VAL A 4 10.10 -36.52 13.25
C VAL A 4 10.65 -35.10 13.16
N HIS A 5 11.53 -34.73 14.09
CA HIS A 5 12.24 -33.45 14.05
C HIS A 5 13.19 -33.39 12.85
N ASP A 6 13.92 -34.48 12.58
CA ASP A 6 14.79 -34.58 11.39
C ASP A 6 13.99 -34.42 10.09
N ALA A 7 12.77 -34.97 10.02
CA ALA A 7 11.87 -34.79 8.88
C ALA A 7 11.36 -33.34 8.76
N ALA A 8 11.03 -32.67 9.88
CA ALA A 8 10.63 -31.26 9.87
C ALA A 8 11.79 -30.34 9.43
N GLU A 9 13.01 -30.62 9.86
CA GLU A 9 14.21 -29.89 9.44
C GLU A 9 14.54 -30.10 7.95
N ALA A 10 14.29 -31.30 7.42
CA ALA A 10 14.39 -31.57 5.99
C ALA A 10 13.37 -30.74 5.19
N GLN A 11 12.11 -30.69 5.63
CA GLN A 11 11.07 -29.86 5.02
C GLN A 11 11.39 -28.36 5.08
N LYS A 12 11.94 -27.88 6.21
CA LYS A 12 12.45 -26.50 6.31
C LYS A 12 13.57 -26.24 5.31
N THR A 13 14.49 -27.19 5.13
CA THR A 13 15.63 -27.03 4.22
C THR A 13 15.15 -26.96 2.77
N LEU A 14 14.26 -27.86 2.35
CA LEU A 14 13.61 -27.82 1.05
C LEU A 14 12.83 -26.51 0.84
N GLY A 15 12.09 -26.07 1.86
CA GLY A 15 11.38 -24.78 1.81
C GLY A 15 12.32 -23.59 1.62
N ASN A 16 13.53 -23.62 2.21
CA ASN A 16 14.54 -22.58 2.01
C ASN A 16 15.10 -22.60 0.57
N GLU A 17 15.30 -23.79 0.00
CA GLU A 17 15.74 -23.96 -1.40
C GLU A 17 14.71 -23.38 -2.37
N GLU A 18 13.45 -23.81 -2.24
CA GLU A 18 12.33 -23.29 -3.05
C GLU A 18 12.14 -21.78 -2.86
N PHE A 19 12.33 -21.26 -1.64
CA PHE A 19 12.30 -19.83 -1.38
C PHE A 19 13.41 -19.06 -2.11
N ASN A 20 14.63 -19.62 -2.16
CA ASN A 20 15.75 -19.03 -2.89
C ASN A 20 15.54 -19.07 -4.41
N GLU A 21 14.87 -20.11 -4.91
CA GLU A 21 14.43 -20.21 -6.30
C GLU A 21 13.23 -19.31 -6.64
N LYS A 22 12.69 -18.57 -5.65
CA LYS A 22 11.50 -17.73 -5.76
C LYS A 22 10.19 -18.50 -6.02
N ASN A 23 10.19 -19.81 -5.79
CA ASN A 23 9.01 -20.65 -5.82
C ASN A 23 8.24 -20.54 -4.48
N PHE A 24 7.69 -19.37 -4.21
CA PHE A 24 7.16 -19.05 -2.88
C PHE A 24 5.98 -19.91 -2.44
N ASP A 25 5.10 -20.33 -3.35
CA ASP A 25 3.98 -21.22 -3.02
C ASP A 25 4.45 -22.61 -2.57
N LYS A 26 5.46 -23.19 -3.25
CA LYS A 26 6.08 -24.46 -2.82
C LYS A 26 6.81 -24.31 -1.49
N ALA A 27 7.50 -23.18 -1.28
CA ALA A 27 8.14 -22.91 0.00
C ALA A 27 7.11 -22.85 1.14
N ILE A 28 5.93 -22.25 0.91
CA ILE A 28 4.82 -22.23 1.88
C ILE A 28 4.34 -23.64 2.22
N GLU A 29 4.19 -24.52 1.22
CA GLU A 29 3.81 -25.91 1.43
C GLU A 29 4.84 -26.65 2.29
N CYS A 30 6.12 -26.54 1.95
CA CYS A 30 7.21 -27.18 2.69
C CYS A 30 7.28 -26.69 4.15
N TYR A 31 7.17 -25.38 4.39
CA TYR A 31 7.14 -24.87 5.77
C TYR A 31 5.86 -25.26 6.52
N SER A 32 4.73 -25.41 5.83
CA SER A 32 3.49 -25.88 6.45
C SER A 32 3.60 -27.33 6.87
N GLU A 33 4.27 -28.16 6.07
CA GLU A 33 4.57 -29.54 6.43
C GLU A 33 5.57 -29.62 7.58
N ALA A 34 6.60 -28.77 7.61
CA ALA A 34 7.51 -28.66 8.75
C ALA A 34 6.76 -28.31 10.05
N ILE A 35 5.82 -27.36 10.00
CA ILE A 35 4.95 -26.98 11.13
C ILE A 35 4.01 -28.12 11.54
N ARG A 36 3.50 -28.89 10.58
CA ARG A 36 2.64 -30.05 10.85
C ARG A 36 3.39 -31.16 11.59
N LEU A 37 4.68 -31.34 11.26
CA LEU A 37 5.55 -32.33 11.87
C LEU A 37 6.09 -31.88 13.24
N ASP A 38 6.48 -30.61 13.35
CA ASP A 38 6.97 -29.98 14.58
C ASP A 38 6.46 -28.54 14.67
N SER A 39 5.40 -28.36 15.47
CA SER A 39 4.74 -27.07 15.66
C SER A 39 5.40 -26.18 16.71
N ASP A 40 6.44 -26.64 17.39
CA ASP A 40 7.08 -25.91 18.48
C ASP A 40 8.23 -25.02 17.98
N ASN A 41 8.77 -25.35 16.81
CA ASN A 41 9.86 -24.59 16.22
C ASN A 41 9.39 -23.26 15.59
N PHE A 42 9.66 -22.16 16.29
CA PHE A 42 9.35 -20.79 15.87
C PHE A 42 10.00 -20.38 14.53
N VAL A 43 11.08 -21.05 14.09
CA VAL A 43 11.77 -20.72 12.84
C VAL A 43 10.89 -21.02 11.62
N TYR A 44 10.10 -22.09 11.65
CA TYR A 44 9.24 -22.46 10.52
C TYR A 44 8.16 -21.41 10.28
N TYR A 45 7.55 -20.91 11.36
CA TYR A 45 6.61 -19.79 11.29
C TYR A 45 7.27 -18.51 10.75
N SER A 46 8.51 -18.21 11.15
CA SER A 46 9.25 -17.05 10.62
C SER A 46 9.49 -17.16 9.11
N ASN A 47 9.86 -18.35 8.65
CA ASN A 47 10.14 -18.61 7.24
C ASN A 47 8.87 -18.62 6.39
N ARG A 48 7.78 -19.24 6.88
CA ARG A 48 6.48 -19.22 6.20
C ARG A 48 5.88 -17.81 6.15
N SER A 49 6.02 -17.02 7.21
CA SER A 49 5.67 -15.58 7.20
C SER A 49 6.41 -14.82 6.10
N ALA A 50 7.71 -15.10 5.91
CA ALA A 50 8.48 -14.49 4.83
C ALA A 50 7.96 -14.89 3.44
N ALA A 51 7.61 -16.16 3.25
CA ALA A 51 7.08 -16.68 2.00
C ALA A 51 5.67 -16.10 1.70
N TYR A 52 4.80 -16.00 2.70
CA TYR A 52 3.51 -15.31 2.55
C TYR A 52 3.67 -13.83 2.17
N GLY A 53 4.65 -13.14 2.77
CA GLY A 53 4.96 -11.76 2.38
C GLY A 53 5.48 -11.63 0.95
N ALA A 54 6.17 -12.65 0.42
CA ALA A 54 6.65 -12.63 -0.96
C ALA A 54 5.53 -12.80 -2.01
N VAL A 55 4.35 -13.28 -1.60
CA VAL A 55 3.14 -13.43 -2.44
C VAL A 55 2.02 -12.49 -2.01
N ASP A 56 2.36 -11.40 -1.30
CA ASP A 56 1.44 -10.35 -0.83
C ASP A 56 0.28 -10.82 0.06
N LYS A 57 0.41 -11.99 0.70
CA LYS A 57 -0.59 -12.53 1.67
C LYS A 57 -0.29 -12.02 3.09
N TRP A 58 -0.37 -10.71 3.28
CA TRP A 58 0.12 -10.03 4.48
C TRP A 58 -0.62 -10.40 5.78
N GLU A 59 -1.92 -10.71 5.74
CA GLU A 59 -2.69 -11.15 6.91
C GLU A 59 -2.24 -12.53 7.41
N LEU A 60 -1.86 -13.43 6.50
CA LEU A 60 -1.30 -14.74 6.87
C LEU A 60 0.13 -14.58 7.38
N ALA A 61 0.92 -13.70 6.74
CA ALA A 61 2.27 -13.38 7.19
C ALA A 61 2.29 -12.79 8.61
N GLU A 62 1.32 -11.92 8.95
CA GLU A 62 1.16 -11.34 10.29
C GLU A 62 0.88 -12.44 11.33
N LYS A 63 -0.08 -13.33 11.07
CA LYS A 63 -0.43 -14.44 11.98
C LYS A 63 0.76 -15.33 12.30
N ASP A 64 1.50 -15.75 11.27
CA ASP A 64 2.69 -16.59 11.47
C ASP A 64 3.80 -15.85 12.21
N ALA A 65 4.00 -14.56 11.93
CA ALA A 65 4.99 -13.77 12.65
C ALA A 65 4.62 -13.57 14.13
N GLN A 66 3.33 -13.42 14.45
CA GLN A 66 2.83 -13.39 15.83
C GLN A 66 3.10 -14.72 16.54
N GLU A 67 2.80 -15.85 15.91
CA GLU A 67 3.05 -17.18 16.45
C GLU A 67 4.55 -17.47 16.65
N CYS A 68 5.41 -16.94 15.77
CA CYS A 68 6.87 -16.97 15.91
C CYS A 68 7.33 -16.20 17.16
N VAL A 69 6.89 -14.94 17.31
CA VAL A 69 7.25 -14.08 18.44
C VAL A 69 6.71 -14.63 19.77
N LYS A 70 5.50 -15.17 19.76
CA LYS A 70 4.87 -15.80 20.94
C LYS A 70 5.67 -17.00 21.45
N ARG A 71 6.17 -17.84 20.54
CA ARG A 71 7.00 -19.01 20.87
C ARG A 71 8.39 -18.61 21.33
N ASN A 72 9.02 -17.64 20.65
CA ASN A 72 10.33 -17.15 21.04
C ASN A 72 10.40 -15.61 21.03
N PRO A 73 10.11 -14.97 22.17
CA PRO A 73 10.21 -13.52 22.33
C PRO A 73 11.65 -12.98 22.22
N LYS A 74 12.67 -13.85 22.21
CA LYS A 74 14.06 -13.44 22.02
C LYS A 74 14.48 -13.39 20.55
N PHE A 75 13.63 -13.85 19.63
CA PHE A 75 13.99 -13.95 18.21
C PHE A 75 13.72 -12.66 17.43
N ALA A 76 14.77 -11.85 17.27
CA ALA A 76 14.69 -10.53 16.61
C ALA A 76 14.08 -10.57 15.19
N LYS A 77 14.40 -11.61 14.39
CA LYS A 77 13.84 -11.75 13.03
C LYS A 77 12.32 -11.92 13.04
N GLY A 78 11.74 -12.57 14.06
CA GLY A 78 10.29 -12.73 14.20
C GLY A 78 9.58 -11.38 14.32
N TYR A 79 10.09 -10.48 15.17
CA TYR A 79 9.56 -9.12 15.28
C TYR A 79 9.70 -8.31 13.99
N HIS A 80 10.82 -8.46 13.27
CA HIS A 80 10.99 -7.81 11.97
C HIS A 80 9.94 -8.29 10.94
N ARG A 81 9.64 -9.59 10.90
CA ARG A 81 8.57 -10.14 10.06
C ARG A 81 7.21 -9.57 10.42
N LEU A 82 6.91 -9.51 11.72
CA LEU A 82 5.63 -9.00 12.23
C LEU A 82 5.44 -7.52 11.88
N ALA A 83 6.45 -6.69 12.18
CA ALA A 83 6.41 -5.26 11.88
C ALA A 83 6.29 -4.98 10.37
N ASN A 84 6.97 -5.77 9.53
CA ASN A 84 6.84 -5.65 8.08
C ASN A 84 5.42 -5.98 7.61
N ALA A 85 4.82 -7.06 8.11
CA ALA A 85 3.43 -7.41 7.77
C ALA A 85 2.44 -6.31 8.23
N GLN A 86 2.59 -5.81 9.46
CA GLN A 86 1.79 -4.71 9.99
C GLN A 86 1.91 -3.44 9.14
N GLN A 87 3.12 -3.11 8.66
CA GLN A 87 3.33 -1.97 7.76
C GLN A 87 2.58 -2.13 6.45
N GLN A 88 2.65 -3.30 5.81
CA GLN A 88 1.97 -3.55 4.52
C GLN A 88 0.44 -3.54 4.67
N LEU A 89 -0.08 -3.94 5.85
CA LEU A 89 -1.49 -3.81 6.22
C LEU A 89 -1.90 -2.38 6.61
N GLY A 90 -1.00 -1.40 6.52
CA GLY A 90 -1.26 0.01 6.87
C GLY A 90 -1.21 0.33 8.37
N ARG A 91 -0.95 -0.66 9.23
CA ARG A 91 -0.87 -0.53 10.70
C ARG A 91 0.51 -0.06 11.17
N LYS A 92 0.94 1.09 10.65
CA LYS A 92 2.31 1.61 10.86
C LYS A 92 2.65 1.90 12.33
N LYS A 93 1.68 2.37 13.12
CA LYS A 93 1.89 2.65 14.56
C LYS A 93 2.20 1.38 15.34
N GLU A 94 1.42 0.33 15.10
CA GLU A 94 1.63 -1.00 15.69
C GLU A 94 3.00 -1.57 15.28
N ALA A 95 3.39 -1.40 14.01
CA ALA A 95 4.71 -1.81 13.53
C ALA A 95 5.87 -1.13 14.28
N VAL A 96 5.75 0.16 14.61
CA VAL A 96 6.75 0.87 15.43
C VAL A 96 6.81 0.32 16.84
N GLU A 97 5.66 0.05 17.46
CA GLU A 97 5.61 -0.55 18.80
C GLU A 97 6.27 -1.93 18.80
N THR A 98 5.92 -2.79 17.84
CA THR A 98 6.54 -4.11 17.66
C THR A 98 8.07 -4.03 17.55
N LEU A 99 8.61 -3.08 16.77
CA LEU A 99 10.06 -2.91 16.62
C LEU A 99 10.73 -2.36 17.89
N LYS A 100 10.05 -1.50 18.67
CA LYS A 100 10.53 -1.06 19.98
C LYS A 100 10.53 -2.19 21.00
N THR A 101 9.52 -3.05 21.00
CA THR A 101 9.50 -4.28 21.80
C THR A 101 10.65 -5.20 21.42
N ALA A 102 10.96 -5.33 20.13
CA ALA A 102 12.12 -6.09 19.66
C ALA A 102 13.44 -5.55 20.24
N GLN A 103 13.63 -4.22 20.29
CA GLN A 103 14.84 -3.60 20.82
C GLN A 103 15.05 -3.84 22.32
N SER A 104 13.97 -4.03 23.08
CA SER A 104 14.03 -4.26 24.54
C SER A 104 14.05 -5.73 24.91
N THR A 105 13.40 -6.59 24.12
CA THR A 105 13.13 -7.99 24.49
C THR A 105 13.97 -8.99 23.70
N ALA A 106 14.30 -8.70 22.44
CA ALA A 106 15.01 -9.63 21.58
C ALA A 106 16.48 -9.77 21.98
N MET A 107 17.07 -10.94 21.74
CA MET A 107 18.50 -11.15 21.84
C MET A 107 19.17 -10.61 20.59
N ASP A 108 20.17 -9.73 20.75
CA ASP A 108 20.93 -9.10 19.67
C ASP A 108 20.07 -8.47 18.54
N PRO A 109 19.13 -7.55 18.85
CA PRO A 109 18.31 -6.89 17.82
C PRO A 109 19.16 -6.15 16.77
N ASP A 110 20.37 -5.76 17.15
CA ASP A 110 21.36 -5.10 16.29
C ASP A 110 21.89 -5.98 15.15
N LYS A 111 21.87 -7.31 15.32
CA LYS A 111 22.24 -8.28 14.27
C LYS A 111 21.18 -8.40 13.18
N VAL A 112 20.02 -7.76 13.33
CA VAL A 112 18.98 -7.67 12.30
C VAL A 112 18.88 -6.22 11.83
N PRO A 113 19.71 -5.78 10.85
CA PRO A 113 19.71 -4.40 10.36
C PRO A 113 18.35 -3.90 9.90
N GLY A 114 17.50 -4.83 9.44
CA GLY A 114 16.11 -4.56 9.06
C GLY A 114 15.30 -3.88 10.17
N ILE A 115 15.53 -4.21 11.44
CA ILE A 115 14.78 -3.60 12.56
C ILE A 115 15.05 -2.10 12.65
N LYS A 116 16.33 -1.70 12.72
CA LYS A 116 16.72 -0.28 12.80
C LYS A 116 16.31 0.48 11.55
N LYS A 117 16.48 -0.12 10.36
CA LYS A 117 16.10 0.49 9.08
C LYS A 117 14.60 0.74 9.01
N LEU A 118 13.80 -0.29 9.30
CA LEU A 118 12.33 -0.23 9.24
C LEU A 118 11.79 0.75 10.29
N LEU A 119 12.32 0.72 11.50
CA LEU A 119 11.92 1.64 12.56
C LEU A 119 12.20 3.10 12.18
N ARG A 120 13.36 3.37 11.57
CA ARG A 120 13.69 4.71 11.07
C ARG A 120 12.73 5.15 9.97
N GLN A 121 12.44 4.28 9.00
CA GLN A 121 11.51 4.57 7.90
C GLN A 121 10.10 4.87 8.45
N LEU A 122 9.57 3.99 9.30
CA LEU A 122 8.25 4.16 9.89
C LEU A 122 8.17 5.40 10.78
N ASN A 123 9.21 5.71 11.56
CA ASN A 123 9.25 6.95 12.34
C ASN A 123 9.32 8.19 11.46
N GLN A 124 9.95 8.15 10.28
CA GLN A 124 9.92 9.26 9.32
C GLN A 124 8.54 9.43 8.67
N GLU A 125 7.86 8.32 8.39
CA GLU A 125 6.51 8.32 7.81
C GLU A 125 5.42 8.71 8.82
N LEU A 126 5.60 8.33 10.09
CA LEU A 126 4.68 8.62 11.19
C LEU A 126 5.03 9.90 11.95
N ALA A 127 6.24 10.42 11.80
CA ALA A 127 6.56 11.75 12.26
C ALA A 127 5.50 12.67 11.65
N PRO A 128 4.79 13.47 12.46
CA PRO A 128 4.15 14.63 11.88
C PRO A 128 5.26 15.38 11.14
N LYS A 129 4.96 16.04 10.02
CA LYS A 129 5.89 16.99 9.40
C LYS A 129 6.10 18.23 10.30
N SER A 130 6.44 18.00 11.56
CA SER A 130 6.73 18.92 12.64
C SER A 130 7.51 18.15 13.73
N ALA A 131 8.76 17.78 13.45
CA ALA A 131 9.70 17.37 14.49
C ALA A 131 11.14 17.67 14.05
N ALA A 132 11.40 18.92 13.66
CA ALA A 132 12.68 19.50 13.99
C ALA A 132 12.72 19.62 15.53
N SER A 133 13.36 18.64 16.15
CA SER A 133 14.00 18.70 17.48
C SER A 133 13.44 19.70 18.49
N ASN A 134 12.56 19.23 19.37
CA ASN A 134 12.41 19.81 20.68
C ASN A 134 13.47 19.18 21.61
N HIS A 135 14.54 19.94 21.87
CA HIS A 135 15.36 19.82 23.07
C HIS A 135 15.42 21.22 23.68
N GLY A 136 14.70 21.42 24.78
CA GLY A 136 14.92 22.53 25.71
C GLY A 136 14.11 23.81 25.45
N GLY A 137 13.28 24.19 26.42
CA GLY A 137 12.79 25.56 26.61
C GLY A 137 11.49 25.87 25.86
N GLY A 138 10.41 26.06 26.62
CA GLY A 138 9.11 26.41 26.06
C GLY A 138 9.12 27.68 25.22
N ARG A 139 8.57 27.58 24.00
CA ARG A 139 7.89 28.69 23.33
C ARG A 139 6.45 28.26 23.14
N GLN A 140 5.56 28.88 23.92
CA GLN A 140 4.13 28.79 23.67
C GLN A 140 3.88 29.45 22.33
N VAL A 141 3.35 28.69 21.37
CA VAL A 141 2.80 29.26 20.14
C VAL A 141 1.75 30.30 20.57
N PRO A 142 1.87 31.57 20.16
CA PRO A 142 0.89 32.59 20.50
C PRO A 142 -0.54 32.11 20.19
N MET A 143 -1.49 32.36 21.10
CA MET A 143 -2.85 31.82 21.03
C MET A 143 -3.59 32.12 19.71
N HIS A 144 -3.26 33.25 19.07
CA HIS A 144 -3.81 33.62 17.74
C HIS A 144 -3.29 32.70 16.62
N ILE A 145 -1.99 32.38 16.61
CA ILE A 145 -1.38 31.45 15.64
C ILE A 145 -1.92 30.03 15.83
N ALA A 146 -2.11 29.59 17.09
CA ALA A 146 -2.70 28.29 17.38
C ALA A 146 -4.14 28.16 16.83
N LYS A 147 -4.93 29.24 16.90
CA LYS A 147 -6.30 29.29 16.37
C LYS A 147 -6.31 29.27 14.83
N GLU A 148 -5.47 30.06 14.18
CA GLU A 148 -5.34 30.06 12.71
C GLU A 148 -4.87 28.69 12.19
N LEU A 149 -3.92 28.05 12.86
CA LEU A 149 -3.47 26.71 12.51
C LEU A 149 -4.59 25.66 12.67
N GLN A 150 -5.40 25.78 13.72
CA GLN A 150 -6.56 24.92 13.95
C GLN A 150 -7.64 25.08 12.86
N GLU A 151 -7.78 26.27 12.28
CA GLU A 151 -8.73 26.54 11.18
C GLU A 151 -8.20 26.08 9.81
N LEU A 152 -6.89 26.16 9.57
CA LEU A 152 -6.26 25.74 8.31
C LEU A 152 -6.12 24.21 8.17
N GLN A 153 -5.97 23.50 9.28
CA GLN A 153 -5.79 22.04 9.27
C GLN A 153 -6.97 21.25 8.68
N PRO A 154 -8.26 21.49 9.04
CA PRO A 154 -9.39 20.81 8.41
C PRO A 154 -9.56 21.21 6.94
N GLN A 155 -9.20 22.44 6.56
CA GLN A 155 -9.21 22.89 5.16
C GLN A 155 -8.21 22.09 4.31
N PHE A 156 -6.99 21.92 4.82
CA PHE A 156 -5.96 21.11 4.16
C PHE A 156 -6.41 19.65 3.97
N GLN A 157 -6.98 19.05 5.02
CA GLN A 157 -7.51 17.68 4.95
C GLN A 157 -8.69 17.54 3.97
N LYS A 158 -9.52 18.58 3.83
CA LYS A 158 -10.62 18.59 2.84
C LYS A 158 -10.07 18.62 1.42
N ILE A 159 -9.07 19.47 1.16
CA ILE A 159 -8.41 19.56 -0.16
C ILE A 159 -7.73 18.23 -0.51
N GLN A 160 -7.07 17.58 0.44
CA GLN A 160 -6.44 16.26 0.23
C GLN A 160 -7.47 15.20 -0.18
N ARG A 161 -8.59 15.10 0.55
CA ARG A 161 -9.66 14.15 0.22
C ARG A 161 -10.26 14.40 -1.17
N GLU A 162 -10.45 15.66 -1.55
CA GLU A 162 -10.96 16.01 -2.88
C GLU A 162 -9.97 15.65 -3.99
N LEU A 163 -8.67 15.88 -3.77
CA LEU A 163 -7.61 15.46 -4.70
C LEU A 163 -7.60 13.94 -4.89
N GLU A 164 -7.68 13.16 -3.82
CA GLU A 164 -7.74 11.69 -3.89
C GLU A 164 -8.95 11.21 -4.71
N GLN A 165 -10.12 11.82 -4.52
CA GLN A 165 -11.31 11.50 -5.31
C GLN A 165 -11.15 11.84 -6.79
N ILE A 166 -10.51 12.97 -7.11
CA ILE A 166 -10.24 13.36 -8.50
C ILE A 166 -9.24 12.40 -9.15
N GLU A 167 -8.18 12.00 -8.44
CA GLU A 167 -7.20 11.05 -8.95
C GLU A 167 -7.83 9.68 -9.23
N ALA A 168 -8.72 9.21 -8.35
CA ALA A 168 -9.49 8.00 -8.60
C ALA A 168 -10.37 8.09 -9.85
N LYS A 169 -11.05 9.23 -10.07
CA LYS A 169 -11.86 9.48 -11.27
C LYS A 169 -11.00 9.53 -12.54
N LEU A 170 -9.86 10.22 -12.50
CA LEU A 170 -8.92 10.27 -13.62
C LEU A 170 -8.40 8.88 -13.99
N ALA A 171 -8.07 8.04 -12.99
CA ALA A 171 -7.68 6.66 -13.22
C ALA A 171 -8.80 5.83 -13.88
N ALA A 172 -10.06 6.03 -13.47
CA ALA A 172 -11.22 5.38 -14.07
C ALA A 172 -11.42 5.81 -15.54
N TYR A 173 -11.38 7.11 -15.82
CA TYR A 173 -11.49 7.64 -17.18
C TYR A 173 -10.33 7.20 -18.08
N THR A 174 -9.11 7.10 -17.55
CA THR A 174 -7.94 6.58 -18.28
C THR A 174 -8.16 5.13 -18.72
N ARG A 175 -8.74 4.28 -17.84
CA ARG A 175 -9.10 2.90 -18.19
C ARG A 175 -10.21 2.86 -19.23
N GLN A 176 -11.23 3.71 -19.07
CA GLN A 176 -12.33 3.81 -20.03
C GLN A 176 -11.83 4.24 -21.42
N LYS A 177 -10.94 5.22 -21.50
CA LYS A 177 -10.33 5.68 -22.76
C LYS A 177 -9.54 4.56 -23.46
N LYS A 178 -8.71 3.83 -22.71
CA LYS A 178 -7.99 2.66 -23.26
C LYS A 178 -8.94 1.60 -23.84
N ARG A 179 -10.07 1.35 -23.16
CA ARG A 179 -11.09 0.42 -23.64
C ARG A 179 -11.76 0.94 -24.92
N LEU A 180 -12.15 2.21 -24.96
CA LEU A 180 -12.77 2.82 -26.14
C LEU A 180 -11.82 2.77 -27.34
N ALA A 181 -10.54 3.10 -27.15
CA ALA A 181 -9.53 3.03 -28.21
C ALA A 181 -9.28 1.59 -28.73
N LEU A 182 -9.44 0.58 -27.87
CA LEU A 182 -9.40 -0.82 -28.31
C LEU A 182 -10.62 -1.16 -29.16
N VAL A 183 -11.81 -0.82 -28.67
CA VAL A 183 -13.09 -1.09 -29.37
C VAL A 183 -13.14 -0.36 -30.72
N GLU A 184 -12.64 0.88 -30.79
CA GLU A 184 -12.57 1.62 -32.05
C GLU A 184 -11.71 0.89 -33.10
N ARG A 185 -10.55 0.35 -32.68
CA ARG A 185 -9.69 -0.45 -33.58
C ARG A 185 -10.39 -1.73 -34.03
N GLU A 186 -11.01 -2.45 -33.09
CA GLU A 186 -11.75 -3.67 -33.41
C GLU A 186 -12.89 -3.41 -34.40
N VAL A 187 -13.62 -2.30 -34.25
CA VAL A 187 -14.70 -1.90 -35.17
C VAL A 187 -14.14 -1.48 -36.53
N ALA A 188 -13.00 -0.80 -36.56
CA ALA A 188 -12.34 -0.39 -37.81
C ALA A 188 -11.84 -1.58 -38.64
N ASP A 189 -11.40 -2.65 -37.99
CA ASP A 189 -10.90 -3.87 -38.64
C ASP A 189 -12.03 -4.74 -39.24
N LEU A 190 -13.30 -4.46 -38.93
CA LEU A 190 -14.43 -5.20 -39.48
C LEU A 190 -14.66 -4.89 -40.96
N PRO A 191 -15.01 -5.90 -41.79
CA PRO A 191 -15.37 -5.70 -43.19
C PRO A 191 -16.51 -4.67 -43.36
N GLU A 192 -16.48 -3.94 -44.47
CA GLU A 192 -17.52 -2.99 -44.82
C GLU A 192 -18.89 -3.67 -44.96
N GLY A 193 -19.95 -3.05 -44.46
CA GLY A 193 -21.30 -3.62 -44.43
C GLY A 193 -21.57 -4.61 -43.28
N THR A 194 -20.59 -4.88 -42.40
CA THR A 194 -20.80 -5.69 -41.19
C THR A 194 -21.80 -5.01 -40.26
N LYS A 195 -22.87 -5.73 -39.91
CA LYS A 195 -23.83 -5.28 -38.90
C LYS A 195 -23.23 -5.45 -37.52
N THR A 196 -23.29 -4.40 -36.71
CA THR A 196 -22.79 -4.42 -35.32
C THR A 196 -23.95 -4.29 -34.34
N TYR A 197 -23.67 -4.50 -33.06
CA TYR A 197 -24.68 -4.35 -32.01
C TYR A 197 -24.20 -3.35 -30.97
N ARG A 198 -25.13 -2.50 -30.52
CA ARG A 198 -24.93 -1.55 -29.44
C ARG A 198 -25.83 -1.88 -28.27
N SER A 199 -25.28 -1.84 -27.06
CA SER A 199 -26.08 -1.97 -25.84
C SER A 199 -26.81 -0.67 -25.50
N ILE A 200 -28.13 -0.76 -25.23
CA ILE A 200 -28.95 0.30 -24.65
C ILE A 200 -29.63 -0.27 -23.40
N GLY A 201 -29.11 0.07 -22.22
CA GLY A 201 -29.54 -0.52 -20.96
C GLY A 201 -29.24 -2.03 -20.93
N LYS A 202 -30.30 -2.86 -20.93
CA LYS A 202 -30.21 -4.33 -20.99
C LYS A 202 -30.47 -4.90 -22.39
N MET A 203 -30.76 -4.06 -23.37
CA MET A 203 -31.08 -4.46 -24.75
C MET A 203 -29.87 -4.28 -25.66
N PHE A 204 -29.83 -5.04 -26.75
CA PHE A 204 -28.87 -4.86 -27.83
C PHE A 204 -29.64 -4.50 -29.09
N LEU A 205 -29.29 -3.38 -29.71
CA LEU A 205 -29.84 -2.97 -31.00
C LEU A 205 -28.80 -3.16 -32.08
N GLN A 206 -29.24 -3.70 -33.21
CA GLN A 206 -28.42 -3.82 -34.40
C GLN A 206 -28.23 -2.43 -35.01
N THR A 207 -26.99 -2.08 -35.33
CA THR A 207 -26.61 -0.79 -35.95
C THR A 207 -25.63 -1.04 -37.08
N ASP A 208 -25.45 -0.02 -37.92
CA ASP A 208 -24.37 -0.03 -38.91
C ASP A 208 -23.02 0.23 -38.23
N ARG A 209 -21.95 -0.27 -38.85
CA ARG A 209 -20.58 -0.13 -38.35
C ARG A 209 -20.19 1.34 -38.20
N GLU A 210 -20.52 2.15 -39.20
CA GLU A 210 -20.21 3.57 -39.28
C GLU A 210 -20.93 4.37 -38.18
N GLU A 211 -22.20 4.03 -37.91
CA GLU A 211 -22.98 4.65 -36.84
C GLU A 211 -22.43 4.28 -35.44
N ASN A 212 -22.00 3.03 -35.27
CA ASN A 212 -21.40 2.58 -34.02
C ASN A 212 -20.02 3.24 -33.79
N ALA A 213 -19.20 3.36 -34.84
CA ALA A 213 -17.93 4.06 -34.81
C ALA A 213 -18.09 5.54 -34.45
N ALA A 214 -19.06 6.25 -35.06
CA ALA A 214 -19.36 7.65 -34.73
C ALA A 214 -19.79 7.82 -33.27
N THR A 215 -20.54 6.85 -32.73
CA THR A 215 -20.92 6.84 -31.32
C THR A 215 -19.71 6.66 -30.40
N ILE A 216 -18.81 5.73 -30.72
CA ILE A 216 -17.58 5.49 -29.94
C ILE A 216 -16.72 6.77 -29.91
N GLN A 217 -16.60 7.48 -31.03
CA GLN A 217 -15.90 8.75 -31.10
C GLN A 217 -16.56 9.84 -30.24
N SER A 218 -17.89 9.90 -30.23
CA SER A 218 -18.62 10.80 -29.33
C SER A 218 -18.37 10.47 -27.85
N ASP A 219 -18.35 9.18 -27.50
CA ASP A 219 -18.07 8.73 -26.14
C ASP A 219 -16.62 9.06 -25.72
N GLU A 220 -15.65 8.89 -26.62
CA GLU A 220 -14.25 9.28 -26.37
C GLU A 220 -14.13 10.78 -26.14
N LYS A 221 -14.77 11.60 -26.98
CA LYS A 221 -14.78 13.06 -26.82
C LYS A 221 -15.35 13.47 -25.45
N HIS A 222 -16.46 12.86 -25.04
CA HIS A 222 -17.04 13.12 -23.72
C HIS A 222 -16.08 12.72 -22.59
N VAL A 223 -15.39 11.59 -22.70
CA VAL A 223 -14.36 11.18 -21.73
C VAL A 223 -13.22 12.20 -21.68
N ASP A 224 -12.78 12.72 -22.81
CA ASP A 224 -11.71 13.72 -22.88
C ASP A 224 -12.10 15.05 -22.26
N GLU A 225 -13.33 15.51 -22.46
CA GLU A 225 -13.88 16.69 -21.80
C GLU A 225 -13.92 16.51 -20.27
N GLN A 226 -14.34 15.33 -19.79
CA GLN A 226 -14.34 15.01 -18.36
C GLN A 226 -12.94 14.99 -17.77
N VAL A 227 -11.98 14.36 -18.46
CA VAL A 227 -10.56 14.33 -18.05
C VAL A 227 -10.00 15.74 -17.96
N SER A 228 -10.19 16.57 -19.00
CA SER A 228 -9.71 17.96 -19.03
C SER A 228 -10.29 18.78 -17.86
N SER A 229 -11.59 18.64 -17.59
CA SER A 229 -12.24 19.34 -16.46
C SER A 229 -11.68 18.92 -15.09
N LEU A 230 -11.40 17.62 -14.91
CA LEU A 230 -10.84 17.07 -13.68
C LEU A 230 -9.38 17.46 -13.50
N GLU A 231 -8.59 17.52 -14.57
CA GLU A 231 -7.20 18.00 -14.55
C GLU A 231 -7.14 19.48 -14.19
N ALA A 232 -8.03 20.31 -14.75
CA ALA A 232 -8.15 21.71 -14.38
C ALA A 232 -8.49 21.87 -12.88
N ARG A 233 -9.44 21.07 -12.37
CA ARG A 233 -9.79 21.06 -10.94
C ARG A 233 -8.64 20.59 -10.07
N LYS A 234 -7.92 19.54 -10.47
CA LYS A 234 -6.72 19.03 -9.79
C LYS A 234 -5.66 20.12 -9.66
N ASN A 235 -5.38 20.81 -10.77
CA ASN A 235 -4.39 21.89 -10.80
C ASN A 235 -4.78 23.05 -9.89
N TYR A 236 -6.06 23.43 -9.88
CA TYR A 236 -6.59 24.44 -8.96
C TYR A 236 -6.39 24.04 -7.49
N LEU A 237 -6.80 22.82 -7.12
CA LEU A 237 -6.67 22.32 -5.75
C LEU A 237 -5.22 22.16 -5.32
N ASN A 238 -4.31 21.79 -6.23
CA ASN A 238 -2.88 21.74 -5.93
C ASN A 238 -2.29 23.12 -5.61
N ARG A 239 -2.69 24.16 -6.36
CA ARG A 239 -2.30 25.55 -6.04
C ARG A 239 -2.86 25.99 -4.68
N GLN A 240 -4.12 25.69 -4.42
CA GLN A 240 -4.77 25.99 -3.14
C GLN A 240 -4.08 25.27 -1.97
N LYS A 241 -3.74 23.99 -2.16
CA LYS A 241 -3.01 23.18 -1.18
C LYS A 241 -1.65 23.79 -0.88
N GLN A 242 -0.90 24.18 -1.92
CA GLN A 242 0.41 24.81 -1.76
C GLN A 242 0.29 26.12 -0.98
N SER A 243 -0.68 26.98 -1.33
CA SER A 243 -0.92 28.23 -0.59
C SER A 243 -1.25 27.98 0.89
N VAL A 244 -2.06 26.97 1.22
CA VAL A 244 -2.33 26.62 2.63
C VAL A 244 -1.06 26.12 3.33
N GLN A 245 -0.19 25.38 2.64
CA GLN A 245 1.09 24.92 3.20
C GLN A 245 2.07 26.09 3.43
N ASP A 246 2.11 27.04 2.50
CA ASP A 246 2.94 28.23 2.61
C ASP A 246 2.48 29.09 3.80
N ASN A 247 1.17 29.31 3.96
CA ASN A 247 0.59 30.02 5.10
C ASN A 247 0.92 29.33 6.43
N ILE A 248 0.79 27.99 6.50
CA ILE A 248 1.17 27.23 7.70
C ILE A 248 2.66 27.41 8.00
N THR A 249 3.51 27.38 6.98
CA THR A 249 4.97 27.52 7.13
C THR A 249 5.33 28.93 7.62
N GLU A 250 4.69 29.96 7.07
CA GLU A 250 4.88 31.35 7.48
C GLU A 250 4.43 31.58 8.93
N LEU A 251 3.25 31.07 9.32
CA LEU A 251 2.75 31.13 10.69
C LEU A 251 3.69 30.45 11.70
N LEU A 252 4.29 29.31 11.32
CA LEU A 252 5.28 28.64 12.15
C LEU A 252 6.61 29.41 12.24
N ALA A 253 7.01 30.11 11.17
CA ALA A 253 8.19 30.97 11.17
C ALA A 253 8.02 32.22 12.06
N GLN A 254 6.80 32.73 12.22
CA GLN A 254 6.51 33.81 13.17
C GLN A 254 6.64 33.39 14.64
N CYS A 255 6.74 32.09 14.93
CA CYS A 255 6.94 31.55 16.27
C CYS A 255 8.43 31.40 16.67
N THR A 256 9.38 31.64 15.74
CA THR A 256 10.83 31.54 15.97
C THR A 256 11.46 32.89 16.28
#